data_AF-A0A7C2BQM4-F1
#
_entry.id   AF-A0A7C2BQM4-F1
#
_cell.length_a   1.000
_cell.length_b   1.000
_cell.length_c   1.000
_cell.angle_alpha   90.00
_cell.angle_beta   90.00
_cell.angle_gamma   90.00
#
_symmetry.space_group_name_H-M   'P 1'
#
loop_
_entity.id
_entity.type
_entity.pdbx_description
1 polymer ?
#
loop_
_entity_poly.entity_id
_entity_poly.type
_entity_poly.pdbx_seq_one_letter_code
_entity_poly.pdbx_strand_id
1 'polypeptide(L)' 'PEDEWELTGYVHNVVFACAAVPEDDGSLKLYWGGADKVMCAGTANIEELVDFCLDNPRPAM' A
#
# COMPACT_ATOMS: atom_id res chain seq x y z
N PRO A 1 0.84 -8.80 -0.13
CA PRO A 1 -0.35 -9.34 -0.81
C PRO A 1 -1.04 -10.32 0.13
N GLU A 2 -2.30 -10.07 0.45
CA GLU A 2 -3.08 -10.88 1.40
C GLU A 2 -4.41 -11.31 0.80
N ASP A 3 -5.13 -10.39 0.16
CA ASP A 3 -6.44 -10.69 -0.44
C ASP A 3 -6.34 -11.49 -1.74
N GLU A 4 -7.42 -12.21 -2.09
CA GLU A 4 -7.46 -13.07 -3.28
C GLU A 4 -7.10 -12.34 -4.58
N TRP A 5 -7.53 -11.07 -4.72
CA TRP A 5 -7.27 -10.23 -5.89
C TRP A 5 -5.84 -9.66 -5.95
N GLU A 6 -5.05 -9.82 -4.89
CA GLU A 6 -3.61 -9.48 -4.84
C GLU A 6 -2.73 -10.71 -5.03
N LEU A 7 -3.23 -11.88 -4.61
CA LEU A 7 -2.57 -13.16 -4.76
C LEU A 7 -2.75 -13.72 -6.18
N THR A 8 -3.94 -13.58 -6.76
CA THR A 8 -4.30 -14.22 -8.03
C THR A 8 -4.77 -13.22 -9.09
N GLY A 9 -4.03 -13.14 -10.20
CA GLY A 9 -4.37 -12.29 -11.34
C GLY A 9 -3.51 -12.59 -12.56
N TYR A 10 -3.21 -11.58 -13.37
CA TYR A 10 -2.33 -11.73 -14.54
C TYR A 10 -0.87 -11.97 -14.10
N VAL A 11 -0.45 -11.31 -13.02
CA VAL A 11 0.82 -11.57 -12.32
C VAL A 11 0.52 -11.88 -10.86
N HIS A 12 0.86 -13.08 -10.40
CA HIS A 12 0.52 -13.55 -9.05
C HIS A 12 1.36 -12.88 -7.97
N ASN A 13 0.78 -12.75 -6.77
CA ASN A 13 1.43 -12.26 -5.54
C ASN A 13 2.01 -10.84 -5.68
N VAL A 14 1.28 -9.94 -6.35
CA VAL A 14 1.72 -8.55 -6.58
C VAL A 14 0.76 -7.56 -5.93
N VAL A 15 1.36 -6.65 -5.16
CA VAL A 15 0.79 -5.34 -4.83
C VAL A 15 1.79 -4.29 -5.28
N PHE A 16 1.32 -3.25 -5.96
CA PHE A 16 2.19 -2.18 -6.44
C PHE A 16 1.55 -0.81 -6.24
N ALA A 17 2.04 -0.06 -5.25
CA ALA A 17 1.55 1.29 -4.97
C ALA A 17 1.91 2.25 -6.11
N CYS A 18 0.93 3.02 -6.59
CA CYS A 18 1.08 3.87 -7.77
C CYS A 18 0.54 5.29 -7.61
N ALA A 19 -0.31 5.54 -6.62
CA ALA A 19 -0.76 6.88 -6.25
C ALA A 19 -1.03 6.99 -4.76
N ALA A 20 -0.82 8.20 -4.23
CA ALA A 20 -1.10 8.57 -2.86
C ALA A 20 -1.64 10.00 -2.86
N VAL A 21 -2.80 10.23 -2.24
CA VAL A 21 -3.49 11.52 -2.18
C VAL A 21 -3.72 11.91 -0.73
N PRO A 22 -3.02 12.94 -0.21
CA PRO A 22 -3.25 13.41 1.15
C PRO A 22 -4.59 14.15 1.24
N GLU A 23 -5.29 13.97 2.34
CA GLU A 23 -6.55 14.62 2.67
C GLU A 23 -6.32 15.66 3.79
N ASP A 24 -7.23 16.63 3.91
CA ASP A 24 -7.11 17.73 4.89
C ASP A 24 -7.18 17.27 6.36
N ASP A 25 -7.70 16.06 6.62
CA ASP A 25 -7.81 15.47 7.96
C ASP A 25 -6.57 14.69 8.40
N GLY A 26 -5.49 14.72 7.59
CA GLY A 26 -4.25 14.00 7.87
C GLY A 26 -4.27 12.53 7.42
N SER A 27 -5.36 12.06 6.81
CA SER A 27 -5.41 10.76 6.16
C SER A 27 -4.78 10.78 4.76
N LEU A 28 -4.38 9.61 4.28
CA LEU A 28 -3.77 9.38 2.98
C LEU A 28 -4.58 8.31 2.26
N LYS A 29 -5.17 8.65 1.11
CA LYS A 29 -5.72 7.66 0.18
C LYS A 29 -4.60 7.07 -0.66
N LEU A 30 -4.33 5.78 -0.48
CA LEU A 30 -3.34 5.02 -1.22
C LEU A 30 -4.04 4.14 -2.26
N TYR A 31 -3.46 4.09 -3.46
CA TYR A 31 -3.92 3.26 -4.56
C TYR A 31 -2.81 2.32 -5.03
N TRP A 32 -3.16 1.05 -5.21
CA TRP A 32 -2.22 0.05 -5.68
C TRP A 32 -2.85 -0.89 -6.71
N GLY A 33 -2.03 -1.39 -7.63
CA GLY A 33 -2.41 -2.48 -8.51
C GLY A 33 -2.38 -3.80 -7.73
N GLY A 34 -3.44 -4.60 -7.87
CA GLY A 34 -3.55 -5.97 -7.35
C GLY A 34 -3.40 -6.98 -8.49
N ALA A 35 -2.37 -7.81 -8.39
CA ALA A 35 -2.07 -8.92 -9.30
C ALA A 35 -2.14 -8.58 -10.81
N ASP A 36 -1.70 -7.37 -11.20
CA ASP A 36 -1.81 -6.80 -12.55
C ASP A 36 -3.20 -6.93 -13.19
N LYS A 37 -4.25 -6.91 -12.35
CA LYS A 37 -5.62 -7.20 -12.76
C LYS A 37 -6.64 -6.20 -12.26
N VAL A 38 -6.48 -5.72 -11.02
CA VAL A 38 -7.41 -4.78 -10.39
C VAL A 38 -6.68 -3.55 -9.85
N MET A 39 -7.44 -2.48 -9.64
CA MET A 39 -7.01 -1.33 -8.84
C MET A 39 -7.67 -1.39 -7.47
N CYS A 40 -6.85 -1.38 -6.43
CA CYS A 40 -7.25 -1.33 -5.04
C CYS A 40 -7.05 0.07 -4.46
N ALA A 41 -7.76 0.37 -3.37
CA ALA A 41 -7.60 1.62 -2.64
C ALA A 41 -7.77 1.38 -1.13
N GLY A 42 -7.12 2.21 -0.33
CA GLY A 42 -7.14 2.14 1.13
C GLY A 42 -6.75 3.47 1.76
N THR A 43 -6.94 3.57 3.07
CA THR A 43 -6.66 4.79 3.84
C THR A 43 -5.69 4.49 4.97
N ALA A 44 -4.72 5.38 5.16
CA ALA A 44 -3.79 5.36 6.29
C ALA A 44 -3.69 6.77 6.91
N ASN A 45 -3.21 6.89 8.14
CA ASN A 45 -2.82 8.18 8.69
C ASN A 45 -1.36 8.49 8.29
N ILE A 46 -1.07 9.73 7.88
CA ILE A 46 0.27 10.11 7.39
C ILE A 46 1.31 10.08 8.51
N GLU A 47 0.97 10.58 9.70
CA GLU A 47 1.90 10.63 10.84
C GLU A 47 2.29 9.21 11.27
N GLU A 48 1.30 8.33 11.42
CA GLU A 48 1.55 6.91 11.75
C GLU A 48 2.42 6.21 10.70
N LEU A 49 2.24 6.52 9.42
CA LEU A 49 3.04 5.93 8.34
C LEU A 49 4.50 6.41 8.39
N VAL A 50 4.73 7.69 8.68
CA VAL A 50 6.07 8.26 8.85
C VAL A 50 6.76 7.65 10.06
N ASP A 51 6.08 7.58 11.20
CA ASP A 51 6.60 6.95 12.41
C ASP A 51 6.96 5.49 12.16
N PHE A 52 6.11 4.75 11.43
CA PHE A 52 6.39 3.38 11.06
C PHE A 52 7.70 3.24 10.26
N CYS A 53 7.96 4.13 9.31
CA CYS A 53 9.20 4.13 8.53
C CYS A 53 10.45 4.43 9.38
N LEU A 54 10.34 5.28 10.40
CA LEU A 54 11.47 5.67 11.25
C LEU A 54 11.76 4.63 12.34
N ASP A 55 10.72 4.03 12.89
CA ASP A 55 10.82 3.18 14.08
C ASP A 55 10.92 1.68 13.75
N ASN A 56 10.62 1.27 12.51
CA ASN A 56 10.66 -0.14 12.09
C ASN A 56 11.70 -0.39 10.97
N PRO A 57 13.00 -0.13 11.21
CA PRO A 57 14.01 -0.38 10.21
C PRO A 57 14.13 -1.88 9.93
N ARG A 58 14.17 -2.23 8.63
CA ARG A 58 14.50 -3.59 8.21
C ARG A 58 15.94 -3.93 8.65
N PRO A 59 16.21 -5.12 9.19
CA PRO A 59 17.58 -5.59 9.43
C PRO A 59 18.40 -5.55 8.14
N ALA A 60 19.67 -5.15 8.23
CA ALA A 60 20.60 -5.31 7.11
C ALA A 60 20.69 -6.78 6.70
N MET A 61 20.69 -7.05 5.39
CA MET A 61 20.85 -8.39 4.83
C MET A 61 22.30 -8.87 4.90
#